data_AF-A0A5B2UV58-F1
#
_entry.id   AF-A0A5B2UV58-F1
#
_cell.length_a   1.000
_cell.length_b   1.000
_cell.length_c   1.000
_cell.angle_alpha   90.00
_cell.angle_beta   90.00
_cell.angle_gamma   90.00
#
_symmetry.space_group_name_H-M   'P 1'
#
loop_
_entity.id
_entity.type
_entity.pdbx_description
1 polymer ?
#
loop_
_entity_poly.entity_id
_entity_poly.type
_entity_poly.pdbx_seq_one_letter_code
_entity_poly.pdbx_strand_id
1 'polypeptide(L)'
;SILLDVKPWDDETDMKEMENQVRTIEMEGLLWGASKLVPVGYGINKLQIMCVIEDDKVSVDLLTEKIQEFEDFVQSVDIAAFNKI
;
A
#
# COMPACT_ATOMS: atom_id res chain seq x y z
N SER A 1 6.77 -11.91 -2.88
CA SER A 1 5.99 -10.95 -2.08
C SER A 1 6.62 -9.58 -2.11
N ILE A 2 5.78 -8.56 -2.06
CA ILE A 2 6.17 -7.16 -2.11
C ILE A 2 5.73 -6.51 -0.80
N LEU A 3 6.56 -5.62 -0.26
CA LEU A 3 6.21 -4.77 0.86
C LEU A 3 6.07 -3.35 0.33
N LEU A 4 4.86 -2.80 0.43
CA LEU A 4 4.54 -1.46 -0.01
C LEU A 4 4.44 -0.54 1.21
N ASP A 5 5.04 0.63 1.10
CA ASP A 5 4.85 1.75 2.01
C ASP A 5 3.89 2.75 1.34
N VAL A 6 2.71 2.92 1.92
CA VAL A 6 1.69 3.89 1.49
C VAL A 6 1.75 5.07 2.45
N LYS A 7 2.14 6.25 1.94
CA LYS A 7 2.31 7.46 2.74
C LYS A 7 1.05 8.32 2.71
N PRO A 8 0.54 8.76 3.87
CA PRO A 8 -0.56 9.71 3.91
C PRO A 8 -0.09 11.13 3.60
N TRP A 9 -1.03 12.07 3.50
CA TRP A 9 -0.72 13.49 3.39
C TRP A 9 -0.16 14.09 4.69
N ASP A 10 -0.75 13.74 5.83
CA ASP A 10 -0.45 14.31 7.14
C ASP A 10 -0.86 13.37 8.30
N ASP A 11 -0.82 13.88 9.53
CA ASP A 11 -1.15 13.17 10.77
C ASP A 11 -2.66 13.12 11.08
N GLU A 12 -3.51 13.79 10.29
CA GLU A 12 -4.97 13.77 10.44
C GLU A 12 -5.64 12.71 9.55
N THR A 13 -4.90 12.16 8.57
CA THR A 13 -5.40 11.11 7.66
C THR A 13 -5.86 9.85 8.42
N ASP A 14 -7.09 9.38 8.15
CA ASP A 14 -7.59 8.13 8.74
C ASP A 14 -6.87 6.91 8.14
N MET A 15 -5.85 6.45 8.85
CA MET A 15 -5.00 5.34 8.44
C MET A 15 -5.74 4.01 8.35
N LYS A 16 -6.83 3.83 9.11
CA LYS A 16 -7.63 2.60 9.06
C LYS A 16 -8.48 2.59 7.80
N GLU A 17 -9.08 3.72 7.47
CA GLU A 17 -9.85 3.85 6.25
C GLU A 17 -8.94 3.77 5.01
N MET A 18 -7.75 4.38 5.05
CA MET A 18 -6.77 4.23 3.99
C MET A 18 -6.41 2.74 3.75
N GLU A 19 -6.18 1.95 4.82
CA GLU A 19 -5.95 0.51 4.68
C GLU A 19 -7.17 -0.21 4.08
N ASN A 20 -8.39 0.12 4.52
CA ASN A 20 -9.61 -0.47 3.98
C ASN A 20 -9.71 -0.22 2.46
N GLN A 21 -9.48 1.02 2.02
CA GLN A 21 -9.50 1.42 0.61
C GLN A 21 -8.44 0.65 -0.20
N VAL A 22 -7.20 0.58 0.28
CA VAL A 22 -6.12 -0.20 -0.36
C VAL A 22 -6.54 -1.66 -0.54
N ARG A 23 -7.19 -2.26 0.47
CA ARG A 23 -7.65 -3.66 0.42
C ARG A 23 -8.84 -3.89 -0.50
N THR A 24 -9.56 -2.84 -0.95
CA THR A 24 -10.62 -2.97 -1.96
C THR A 24 -10.08 -3.22 -3.36
N ILE A 25 -8.79 -3.00 -3.60
CA ILE A 25 -8.17 -3.32 -4.89
C ILE A 25 -8.14 -4.84 -5.04
N GLU A 26 -8.95 -5.33 -5.98
CA GLU A 26 -9.01 -6.72 -6.39
C GLU A 26 -8.43 -6.88 -7.80
N MET A 27 -7.46 -7.78 -7.94
CA MET A 27 -6.85 -8.15 -9.22
C MET A 27 -6.60 -9.67 -9.21
N GLU A 28 -6.77 -10.34 -10.35
CA GLU A 28 -6.45 -11.77 -10.43
C GLU A 28 -4.95 -11.98 -10.18
N GLY A 29 -4.61 -12.84 -9.22
CA GLY A 29 -3.23 -13.09 -8.81
C GLY A 29 -2.69 -12.13 -7.74
N LEU A 30 -3.50 -11.18 -7.25
CA LEU A 30 -3.15 -10.33 -6.10
C LEU A 30 -3.72 -10.91 -4.80
N LEU A 31 -2.85 -11.06 -3.79
CA LEU A 31 -3.24 -11.42 -2.43
C LEU A 31 -2.66 -10.42 -1.43
N TRP A 32 -3.54 -9.78 -0.66
CA TRP A 32 -3.13 -8.90 0.44
C TRP A 32 -2.71 -9.71 1.67
N GLY A 33 -1.60 -9.31 2.28
CA GLY A 33 -1.04 -9.91 3.48
C GLY A 33 -1.24 -9.05 4.73
N ALA A 34 -0.35 -9.26 5.70
CA ALA A 34 -0.28 -8.48 6.92
C ALA A 34 0.12 -7.02 6.65
N SER A 35 -0.38 -6.14 7.50
CA SER A 35 -0.10 -4.70 7.49
C SER A 35 0.30 -4.23 8.89
N LYS A 36 0.95 -3.07 8.97
CA LYS A 36 1.19 -2.34 10.21
C LYS A 36 1.38 -0.85 9.92
N LEU A 37 1.15 -0.02 10.92
CA LEU A 37 1.52 1.40 10.87
C LEU A 37 2.96 1.57 11.35
N VAL A 38 3.74 2.36 10.61
CA VAL A 38 5.14 2.64 10.94
C VAL A 38 5.32 4.15 11.09
N PRO A 39 5.79 4.65 12.25
CA PRO A 39 6.05 6.07 12.44
C PRO A 39 7.12 6.59 11.46
N VAL A 40 6.86 7.75 10.84
CA VAL A 40 7.83 8.46 9.99
C VAL A 40 8.33 9.76 10.64
N GLY A 41 7.66 10.24 11.68
CA GLY A 41 8.02 11.44 12.44
C GLY A 41 6.84 12.42 12.54
N TYR A 42 6.91 13.36 13.49
CA TYR A 42 5.94 14.46 13.63
C TYR A 42 4.47 14.00 13.70
N GLY A 43 4.19 12.86 14.34
CA GLY A 43 2.83 12.31 14.45
C GLY A 43 2.36 11.49 13.24
N ILE A 44 3.07 11.58 12.12
CA ILE A 44 2.70 10.89 10.88
C ILE A 44 3.14 9.41 10.93
N ASN A 45 2.23 8.53 10.50
CA ASN A 45 2.50 7.12 10.27
C ASN A 45 2.31 6.79 8.80
N LYS A 46 3.13 5.91 8.24
CA LYS A 46 2.86 5.28 6.95
C LYS A 46 2.20 3.92 7.15
N LEU A 47 1.36 3.50 6.21
CA LEU A 47 0.86 2.13 6.14
C LEU A 47 1.91 1.27 5.44
N GLN A 48 2.42 0.27 6.13
CA GLN A 48 3.28 -0.75 5.55
C GLN A 48 2.46 -2.02 5.35
N ILE A 49 2.21 -2.42 4.10
CA ILE A 49 1.34 -3.55 3.74
C ILE A 49 2.06 -4.53 2.82
N MET A 50 1.95 -5.82 3.13
CA MET A 50 2.49 -6.89 2.30
C MET A 50 1.46 -7.33 1.25
N CYS A 51 1.92 -7.66 0.05
CA CYS A 51 1.14 -8.39 -0.93
C CYS A 51 1.95 -9.51 -1.60
N VAL A 52 1.26 -10.48 -2.15
CA VAL A 52 1.79 -11.48 -3.07
C VAL A 52 1.12 -11.26 -4.42
N ILE A 53 1.91 -11.29 -5.49
CA ILE A 53 1.42 -11.12 -6.84
C ILE A 53 1.87 -12.30 -7.72
N GLU A 54 1.06 -12.64 -8.72
CA GLU A 54 1.48 -13.45 -9.86
C GLU A 54 2.09 -12.51 -10.92
N ASP A 55 3.40 -12.63 -11.15
CA ASP A 55 4.17 -11.72 -12.04
C ASP A 55 3.58 -11.65 -13.47
N ASP A 56 2.99 -12.74 -13.97
CA ASP A 56 2.39 -12.80 -15.30
C ASP A 56 1.00 -12.11 -15.40
N LYS A 57 0.41 -11.71 -14.26
CA LYS A 57 -0.97 -11.17 -14.20
C LYS A 57 -1.06 -9.78 -13.59
N VAL A 58 -0.22 -9.47 -12.62
CA VAL A 58 -0.28 -8.22 -11.86
C VAL A 58 1.01 -7.43 -12.08
N SER A 59 0.89 -6.27 -12.71
CA SER A 59 1.97 -5.30 -12.74
C SER A 59 2.05 -4.55 -11.41
N VAL A 60 3.26 -4.49 -10.83
CA VAL A 60 3.51 -3.71 -9.62
C VAL A 60 3.23 -2.22 -9.86
N ASP A 61 3.62 -1.71 -11.03
CA ASP A 61 3.40 -0.31 -11.39
C ASP A 61 1.90 0.02 -11.42
N LEU A 62 1.09 -0.83 -12.07
CA LEU A 62 -0.37 -0.67 -12.09
C LEU A 62 -0.99 -0.77 -10.70
N LEU A 63 -0.50 -1.68 -9.86
CA LEU A 63 -0.95 -1.80 -8.48
C LEU A 63 -0.65 -0.52 -7.69
N THR A 64 0.55 0.05 -7.84
CA THR A 64 0.91 1.30 -7.17
C THR A 64 0.10 2.49 -7.69
N GLU A 65 -0.16 2.56 -9.00
CA GLU A 65 -1.01 3.59 -9.60
C GLU A 65 -2.43 3.54 -9.01
N LYS A 66 -3.03 2.35 -8.95
CA LYS A 66 -4.36 2.15 -8.35
C LYS A 66 -4.44 2.55 -6.88
N ILE A 67 -3.38 2.34 -6.11
CA ILE A 67 -3.34 2.79 -4.71
C ILE A 67 -3.28 4.33 -4.64
N GLN A 68 -2.55 4.97 -5.55
CA GLN A 68 -2.45 6.43 -5.60
C GLN A 68 -3.74 7.12 -6.11
N GLU A 69 -4.67 6.39 -6.73
CA GLU A 69 -6.00 6.91 -7.09
C GLU A 69 -6.85 7.28 -5.86
N PHE A 70 -6.49 6.80 -4.67
CA PHE A 70 -7.11 7.21 -3.40
C PHE A 70 -6.57 8.56 -2.92
N GLU A 71 -6.71 9.60 -3.74
CA GLU A 71 -6.09 10.93 -3.55
C GLU A 71 -6.44 11.59 -2.20
N ASP A 72 -7.60 11.28 -1.63
CA ASP A 72 -8.02 11.79 -0.31
C ASP A 72 -7.16 11.24 0.85
N PHE A 73 -6.49 10.11 0.65
CA PHE A 73 -5.72 9.41 1.68
C PHE A 73 -4.24 9.29 1.34
N VAL A 74 -3.91 9.04 0.07
CA VAL A 74 -2.56 8.61 -0.35
C VAL A 74 -1.82 9.76 -1.02
N GLN A 75 -0.68 10.14 -0.43
CA GLN A 75 0.28 11.07 -1.05
C GLN A 75 1.19 10.35 -2.05
N SER A 76 1.72 9.19 -1.67
CA SER A 76 2.66 8.42 -2.50
C SER A 76 2.74 6.96 -2.06
N VAL A 77 3.24 6.11 -2.96
CA VAL A 77 3.54 4.70 -2.67
C VAL A 77 4.99 4.39 -3.02
N ASP A 78 5.69 3.67 -2.13
CA ASP A 78 7.05 3.20 -2.36
C ASP A 78 7.15 1.69 -2.15
N ILE A 79 8.05 1.05 -2.89
CA ILE A 79 8.41 -0.35 -2.67
C ILE A 79 9.46 -0.41 -1.56
N ALA A 80 9.06 -0.82 -0.37
CA ALA A 80 9.94 -0.95 0.79
C ALA A 80 10.85 -2.18 0.70
N ALA A 81 10.32 -3.29 0.16
CA ALA A 81 11.08 -4.50 -0.09
C ALA A 81 10.44 -5.34 -1.19
N PHE A 82 11.27 -6.06 -1.93
CA PHE A 82 10.85 -7.04 -2.93
C PHE A 82 11.52 -8.38 -2.65
N ASN A 83 10.73 -9.38 -2.29
CA ASN A 83 11.21 -10.75 -2.04
C ASN A 83 10.63 -11.66 -3.12
N LYS A 84 11.49 -12.31 -3.91
CA LYS A 84 11.02 -13.37 -4.82
C LYS A 84 10.61 -14.59 -3.98
N ILE A 85 9.42 -15.11 -4.26
CA ILE A 85 8.90 -16.38 -3.72
C ILE A 85 8.94 -17.39 -4.85
#